data_AF-A0A257K7B9-F1
#
_entry.id   AF-A0A257K7B9-F1
#
_cell.length_a   1.000
_cell.length_b   1.000
_cell.length_c   1.000
_cell.angle_alpha   90.00
_cell.angle_beta   90.00
_cell.angle_gamma   90.00
#
_symmetry.space_group_name_H-M   'P 1'
#
loop_
_entity.id
_entity.type
_entity.pdbx_description
1 polymer ?
#
loop_
_entity_poly.entity_id
_entity_poly.type
_entity_poly.pdbx_seq_one_letter_code
_entity_poly.pdbx_strand_id
1 'polypeptide(L)'
;MRLYDRYIDKIVLEKDLPNQIDFGRYCFVAQEFGFKDITYSSFQTNKAISQELLLEKNKSLQEIFIDISIDIDKAGIDNFNVIPLIRRIKNKLGLNEFEKLLYEKVFHLEEIFRLPHYLLEREIEKVNVSRAKRIPTKSYQYLASHTEDWIHKSIVSFKPSRILNEELELNFDIYENQLSVAFIERCLVYLNSRLKGIQDIKDFHQMYQILLNKDFSKGWYSKLNRNFKLMGYAYDDENYKAEDGINDQHILTETEDTLNQINKRLLLLRKSDLFDLVNKRATQSISLRNTNVLVNHKHYRYIKSLWIELLKVKPEQSDSEKIKFEQDVFKGLRAYGKSLFTYILKNNLEFELNGNYKKLSGQHLHLSQVNFIETDKGTFLLSIGNYQIKIVIIGNEPNPEDNLFSSLKSKNTYLLYFAEQIKISNSRLIQINPLDPDSIERLGTLVRKFLLMAYIDSIFHEYEFKHLLKYYIKYIPTQFIEFKNYSYIFHSFPKTKISFEEVKKGIENDSIFKSKSRPDQDNILKAIFDLLEDIELNAIRLKDEYLCCFNCGEKLHSFHIKKLNYLKCPSCQCLIDSSNIEKIVLKIEDSKFDTLNDDEFGMDGLIFNKAEL
;
A
#
# COMPACT_ATOMS: atom_id res chain seq x y z
N MET A 1 1.39 -3.91 27.99
CA MET A 1 0.75 -3.01 27.01
C MET A 1 -0.45 -3.74 26.41
N ARG A 2 -1.63 -3.12 26.27
CA ARG A 2 -2.78 -3.74 25.59
C ARG A 2 -2.69 -3.43 24.10
N LEU A 3 -2.60 -4.46 23.28
CA LEU A 3 -2.53 -4.33 21.82
C LEU A 3 -3.89 -4.66 21.21
N TYR A 4 -4.22 -4.06 20.08
CA TYR A 4 -5.44 -4.32 19.34
C TYR A 4 -5.11 -5.02 18.03
N ASP A 5 -5.66 -6.22 17.80
CA ASP A 5 -5.55 -6.94 16.54
C ASP A 5 -6.64 -6.49 15.56
N ARG A 6 -6.23 -5.80 14.49
CA ARG A 6 -7.15 -5.32 13.46
C ARG A 6 -7.75 -6.43 12.60
N TYR A 7 -7.16 -7.63 12.54
CA TYR A 7 -7.74 -8.71 11.74
C TYR A 7 -9.02 -9.24 12.38
N ILE A 8 -9.01 -9.42 13.70
CA ILE A 8 -10.09 -10.09 14.44
C ILE A 8 -10.91 -9.18 15.37
N ASP A 9 -10.53 -7.90 15.49
CA ASP A 9 -11.13 -6.91 16.41
C ASP A 9 -11.10 -7.34 17.88
N LYS A 10 -9.91 -7.74 18.35
CA LYS A 10 -9.73 -8.14 19.75
C LYS A 10 -8.52 -7.49 20.37
N ILE A 11 -8.64 -7.23 21.67
CA ILE A 11 -7.50 -6.84 22.49
C ILE A 11 -6.68 -8.09 22.79
N VAL A 12 -5.39 -8.05 22.50
CA VAL A 12 -4.43 -9.13 22.73
C VAL A 12 -3.30 -8.66 23.64
N LEU A 13 -2.68 -9.62 24.34
CA LEU A 13 -1.49 -9.39 25.13
C LEU A 13 -0.25 -9.76 24.29
N GLU A 14 0.91 -9.22 24.68
CA GLU A 14 2.18 -9.46 23.98
C GLU A 14 2.54 -10.96 23.88
N LYS A 15 2.22 -11.75 24.91
CA LYS A 15 2.43 -13.21 24.93
C LYS A 15 1.65 -13.96 23.85
N ASP A 16 0.54 -13.38 23.39
CA ASP A 16 -0.37 -13.99 22.42
C ASP A 16 -0.03 -13.56 20.98
N LEU A 17 1.02 -12.76 20.80
CA LEU A 17 1.48 -12.34 19.47
C LEU A 17 2.14 -13.50 18.71
N PRO A 18 1.88 -13.58 17.38
CA PRO A 18 2.56 -14.54 16.53
C PRO A 18 4.07 -14.28 16.46
N ASN A 19 4.82 -15.28 16.00
CA ASN A 19 6.27 -15.16 15.81
C ASN A 19 6.64 -14.13 14.75
N GLN A 20 5.78 -13.96 13.74
CA GLN A 20 5.92 -12.98 12.68
C GLN A 20 4.68 -12.07 12.68
N ILE A 21 4.92 -10.77 12.73
CA ILE A 21 3.91 -9.74 12.86
C ILE A 21 3.85 -8.93 11.57
N ASP A 22 2.68 -8.87 10.94
CA ASP A 22 2.43 -8.00 9.81
C ASP A 22 2.41 -6.52 10.23
N PHE A 23 3.14 -5.71 9.48
CA PHE A 23 3.24 -4.27 9.71
C PHE A 23 1.90 -3.61 9.40
N GLY A 24 1.24 -3.07 10.44
CA GLY A 24 -0.10 -2.53 10.35
C GLY A 24 -1.23 -3.43 10.84
N ARG A 25 -0.94 -4.67 11.27
CA ARG A 25 -1.96 -5.54 11.89
C ARG A 25 -2.33 -5.08 13.31
N TYR A 26 -1.33 -4.74 14.12
CA TYR A 26 -1.53 -4.39 15.53
C TYR A 26 -1.26 -2.92 15.81
N CYS A 27 -2.03 -2.38 16.75
CA CYS A 27 -1.79 -1.05 17.31
C CYS A 27 -2.05 -0.97 18.80
N PHE A 28 -1.61 0.11 19.41
CA PHE A 28 -1.88 0.44 20.80
C PHE A 28 -2.35 1.88 20.93
N VAL A 29 -3.13 2.18 21.96
CA VAL A 29 -3.60 3.54 22.24
C VAL A 29 -2.47 4.34 22.89
N ALA A 30 -2.14 5.49 22.33
CA ALA A 30 -1.16 6.41 22.90
C ALA A 30 -1.89 7.61 23.53
N GLN A 31 -1.39 8.12 24.67
CA GLN A 31 -2.05 9.16 25.47
C GLN A 31 -2.20 10.51 24.74
N GLU A 32 -1.37 10.80 23.73
CA GLU A 32 -1.32 12.11 23.07
C GLU A 32 -1.72 12.07 21.57
N PHE A 33 -1.74 10.89 20.94
CA PHE A 33 -2.01 10.74 19.51
C PHE A 33 -2.75 9.42 19.24
N GLY A 34 -4.07 9.42 19.38
CA GLY A 34 -4.94 8.31 18.97
C GLY A 34 -4.35 6.91 19.22
N PHE A 35 -4.10 6.17 18.13
CA PHE A 35 -3.39 4.89 18.16
C PHE A 35 -2.04 5.01 17.42
N LYS A 36 -1.08 4.17 17.81
CA LYS A 36 0.21 4.00 17.15
C LYS A 36 0.38 2.58 16.63
N ASP A 37 0.93 2.47 15.42
CA ASP A 37 1.29 1.21 14.80
C ASP A 37 2.59 0.64 15.39
N ILE A 38 2.64 -0.68 15.55
CA ILE A 38 3.80 -1.37 16.11
C ILE A 38 4.96 -1.38 15.09
N THR A 39 6.12 -0.93 15.53
CA THR A 39 7.41 -0.98 14.81
C THR A 39 8.53 -1.32 15.82
N TYR A 40 9.72 -1.72 15.33
CA TYR A 40 10.86 -1.95 16.23
C TYR A 40 11.26 -0.69 17.02
N SER A 41 10.97 0.50 16.50
CA SER A 41 11.26 1.77 17.18
C SER A 41 10.21 2.12 18.24
N SER A 42 8.96 1.69 18.06
CA SER A 42 7.84 2.04 18.97
C SER A 42 7.49 0.95 19.99
N PHE A 43 7.92 -0.30 19.76
CA PHE A 43 7.59 -1.45 20.58
C PHE A 43 8.76 -2.43 20.65
N GLN A 44 9.33 -2.59 21.83
CA GLN A 44 10.40 -3.54 22.07
C GLN A 44 9.82 -4.95 22.18
N THR A 45 10.22 -5.84 21.27
CA THR A 45 9.76 -7.23 21.25
C THR A 45 10.82 -8.15 20.66
N ASN A 46 10.78 -9.43 21.06
CA ASN A 46 11.61 -10.49 20.49
C ASN A 46 10.97 -11.14 19.25
N LYS A 47 9.76 -10.70 18.87
CA LYS A 47 9.02 -11.18 17.71
C LYS A 47 9.49 -10.46 16.44
N ALA A 48 9.43 -11.12 15.29
CA ALA A 48 9.80 -10.51 14.03
C ALA A 48 8.66 -9.64 13.50
N ILE A 49 8.92 -8.35 13.22
CA ILE A 49 7.99 -7.44 12.57
C ILE A 49 8.38 -7.29 11.10
N SER A 50 7.46 -7.60 10.18
CA SER A 50 7.63 -7.51 8.73
C SER A 50 7.54 -6.05 8.25
N GLN A 51 8.51 -5.20 8.61
CA GLN A 51 8.50 -3.76 8.31
C GLN A 51 9.42 -3.37 7.13
N GLU A 52 9.45 -4.18 6.07
CA GLU A 52 10.30 -3.95 4.89
C GLU A 52 10.03 -2.61 4.19
N LEU A 53 8.78 -2.12 4.25
CA LEU A 53 8.41 -0.80 3.74
C LEU A 53 9.21 0.34 4.39
N LEU A 54 9.68 0.17 5.63
CA LEU A 54 10.47 1.18 6.36
C LEU A 54 11.97 1.13 6.03
N LEU A 55 12.43 0.18 5.19
CA LEU A 55 13.83 0.12 4.78
C LEU A 55 14.21 1.30 3.87
N GLU A 56 15.46 1.76 3.98
CA GLU A 56 16.00 2.90 3.20
C GLU A 56 15.87 2.71 1.68
N LYS A 57 15.89 1.46 1.19
CA LYS A 57 15.66 1.17 -0.24
C LYS A 57 14.30 1.67 -0.75
N ASN A 58 13.31 1.79 0.14
CA ASN A 58 11.93 2.17 -0.18
C ASN A 58 11.63 3.64 0.13
N LYS A 59 12.65 4.49 0.31
CA LYS A 59 12.48 5.91 0.66
C LYS A 59 11.64 6.67 -0.37
N SER A 60 11.82 6.38 -1.66
CA SER A 60 11.01 6.94 -2.77
C SER A 60 9.50 6.71 -2.54
N LEU A 61 9.13 5.49 -2.16
CA LEU A 61 7.76 5.08 -1.87
C LEU A 61 7.23 5.69 -0.57
N GLN A 62 8.06 5.73 0.47
CA GLN A 62 7.72 6.38 1.74
C GLN A 62 7.32 7.85 1.52
N GLU A 63 8.09 8.59 0.71
CA GLU A 63 7.78 9.96 0.33
C GLU A 63 6.45 10.07 -0.43
N ILE A 64 6.17 9.17 -1.39
CA ILE A 64 4.90 9.16 -2.13
C ILE A 64 3.71 8.99 -1.18
N PHE A 65 3.81 8.07 -0.21
CA PHE A 65 2.76 7.86 0.78
C PHE A 65 2.53 9.09 1.66
N ILE A 66 3.61 9.74 2.12
CA ILE A 66 3.53 10.96 2.92
C ILE A 66 2.89 12.09 2.10
N ASP A 67 3.29 12.28 0.84
CA ASP A 67 2.72 13.29 -0.06
C ASP A 67 1.21 13.09 -0.27
N ILE A 68 0.77 11.84 -0.48
CA ILE A 68 -0.67 11.50 -0.58
C ILE A 68 -1.40 11.84 0.71
N SER A 69 -0.82 11.56 1.89
CA SER A 69 -1.43 11.96 3.17
C SER A 69 -1.57 13.47 3.29
N ILE A 70 -0.54 14.22 2.90
CA ILE A 70 -0.54 15.69 2.98
C ILE A 70 -1.63 16.25 2.07
N ASP A 71 -1.80 15.70 0.87
CA ASP A 71 -2.83 16.16 -0.06
C ASP A 71 -4.25 15.82 0.41
N ILE A 72 -4.45 14.66 1.02
CA ILE A 72 -5.72 14.31 1.67
C ILE A 72 -6.00 15.25 2.85
N ASP A 73 -5.01 15.57 3.66
CA ASP A 73 -5.18 16.48 4.80
C ASP A 73 -5.47 17.93 4.35
N LYS A 74 -4.97 18.32 3.16
CA LYS A 74 -5.29 19.60 2.50
C LYS A 74 -6.62 19.58 1.75
N ALA A 75 -7.13 18.40 1.40
CA ALA A 75 -8.39 18.28 0.70
C ALA A 75 -9.53 18.75 1.61
N GLY A 76 -10.32 19.69 1.11
CA GLY A 76 -11.51 20.17 1.79
C GLY A 76 -12.64 19.13 1.81
N ILE A 77 -13.76 19.51 2.41
CA ILE A 77 -15.01 18.76 2.35
C ILE A 77 -15.45 18.66 0.88
N ASP A 78 -15.97 17.51 0.49
CA ASP A 78 -16.46 17.18 -0.86
C ASP A 78 -15.40 17.26 -1.99
N ASN A 79 -14.12 17.45 -1.64
CA ASN A 79 -13.04 17.51 -2.61
C ASN A 79 -12.24 16.20 -2.64
N PHE A 80 -12.61 15.29 -3.55
CA PHE A 80 -12.01 13.97 -3.70
C PHE A 80 -11.09 13.85 -4.93
N ASN A 81 -10.16 14.79 -5.11
CA ASN A 81 -9.31 14.87 -6.31
C ASN A 81 -7.88 14.33 -6.11
N VAL A 82 -7.60 13.69 -4.97
CA VAL A 82 -6.26 13.12 -4.72
C VAL A 82 -6.06 11.88 -5.58
N ILE A 83 -5.07 11.93 -6.47
CA ILE A 83 -4.74 10.85 -7.40
C ILE A 83 -3.91 9.76 -6.67
N PRO A 84 -4.33 8.48 -6.73
CA PRO A 84 -3.66 7.35 -6.08
C PRO A 84 -2.54 6.76 -6.95
N LEU A 85 -1.59 7.59 -7.37
CA LEU A 85 -0.43 7.15 -8.17
C LEU A 85 0.80 8.01 -7.82
N ILE A 86 1.99 7.56 -8.20
CA ILE A 86 3.20 8.40 -8.21
C ILE A 86 2.94 9.72 -8.94
N ARG A 87 3.44 10.83 -8.36
CA ARG A 87 3.27 12.20 -8.87
C ARG A 87 4.58 12.96 -8.81
N ARG A 88 4.65 14.10 -9.52
CA ARG A 88 5.81 15.00 -9.55
C ARG A 88 7.10 14.29 -10.00
N ILE A 89 6.98 13.35 -10.94
CA ILE A 89 8.11 12.56 -11.46
C ILE A 89 9.21 13.49 -11.99
N LYS A 90 8.83 14.58 -12.67
CA LYS A 90 9.75 15.60 -13.22
C LYS A 90 10.75 16.14 -12.19
N ASN A 91 10.33 16.34 -10.94
CA ASN A 91 11.20 16.86 -9.88
C ASN A 91 12.28 15.86 -9.44
N LYS A 92 12.09 14.56 -9.76
CA LYS A 92 12.97 13.47 -9.34
C LYS A 92 13.85 12.92 -10.48
N LEU A 93 13.74 13.46 -11.70
CA LEU A 93 14.47 12.95 -12.88
C LEU A 93 15.97 13.24 -12.83
N GLY A 94 16.35 14.47 -12.45
CA GLY A 94 17.74 14.94 -12.51
C GLY A 94 18.54 14.80 -11.21
N LEU A 95 19.82 15.15 -11.29
CA LEU A 95 20.71 15.23 -10.13
C LEU A 95 20.32 16.40 -9.21
N ASN A 96 20.32 16.16 -7.91
CA ASN A 96 20.19 17.23 -6.92
C ASN A 96 21.54 17.91 -6.63
N GLU A 97 21.51 18.99 -5.84
CA GLU A 97 22.72 19.77 -5.54
C GLU A 97 23.80 18.97 -4.81
N PHE A 98 23.40 18.06 -3.92
CA PHE A 98 24.35 17.16 -3.24
C PHE A 98 25.04 16.22 -4.23
N GLU A 99 24.27 15.60 -5.14
CA GLU A 99 24.77 14.65 -6.13
C GLU A 99 25.72 15.32 -7.13
N LYS A 100 25.37 16.52 -7.61
CA LYS A 100 26.26 17.34 -8.46
C LYS A 100 27.57 17.66 -7.73
N LEU A 101 27.48 18.15 -6.49
CA LEU A 101 28.65 18.48 -5.69
C LEU A 101 29.52 17.23 -5.41
N LEU A 102 28.89 16.10 -5.12
CA LEU A 102 29.58 14.84 -4.89
C LEU A 102 30.32 14.38 -6.15
N TYR A 103 29.68 14.46 -7.31
CA TYR A 103 30.31 14.14 -8.59
C TYR A 103 31.52 15.04 -8.89
N GLU A 104 31.41 16.34 -8.63
CA GLU A 104 32.52 17.28 -8.84
C GLU A 104 33.69 17.05 -7.87
N LYS A 105 33.41 16.68 -6.61
CA LYS A 105 34.41 16.67 -5.54
C LYS A 105 34.87 15.29 -5.10
N VAL A 106 34.33 14.20 -5.67
CA VAL A 106 34.70 12.82 -5.29
C VAL A 106 36.21 12.54 -5.44
N PHE A 107 36.90 13.18 -6.38
CA PHE A 107 38.38 13.08 -6.48
C PHE A 107 39.09 13.52 -5.19
N HIS A 108 38.55 14.50 -4.47
CA HIS A 108 39.13 14.90 -3.19
C HIS A 108 38.96 13.84 -2.10
N LEU A 109 37.89 13.04 -2.14
CA LEU A 109 37.73 11.88 -1.27
C LEU A 109 38.77 10.82 -1.66
N GLU A 110 38.95 10.52 -2.94
CA GLU A 110 39.94 9.54 -3.39
C GLU A 110 41.35 9.88 -2.90
N GLU A 111 41.76 11.15 -2.96
CA GLU A 111 43.06 11.59 -2.44
C GLU A 111 43.18 11.46 -0.92
N ILE A 112 42.10 11.64 -0.16
CA ILE A 112 42.08 11.43 1.30
C ILE A 112 42.32 9.96 1.64
N PHE A 113 41.66 9.05 0.93
CA PHE A 113 41.80 7.61 1.15
C PHE A 113 43.12 7.06 0.61
N ARG A 114 43.73 7.74 -0.36
CA ARG A 114 45.07 7.41 -0.87
C ARG A 114 46.18 7.85 0.09
N LEU A 115 46.07 9.05 0.66
CA LEU A 115 47.04 9.65 1.58
C LEU A 115 46.31 10.23 2.81
N PRO A 116 45.84 9.36 3.73
CA PRO A 116 45.10 9.80 4.90
C PRO A 116 45.99 10.62 5.84
N HIS A 117 45.37 11.56 6.55
CA HIS A 117 46.08 12.35 7.53
C HIS A 117 46.36 11.48 8.76
N TYR A 118 47.52 11.65 9.39
CA TYR A 118 47.93 10.85 10.54
C TYR A 118 48.55 11.75 11.60
N LEU A 119 48.44 11.30 12.85
CA LEU A 119 49.19 11.85 13.97
C LEU A 119 50.28 10.86 14.37
N LEU A 120 51.37 11.39 14.91
CA LEU A 120 52.45 10.55 15.44
C LEU A 120 52.18 10.27 16.92
N GLU A 121 51.97 9.00 17.25
CA GLU A 121 51.86 8.55 18.62
C GLU A 121 53.19 8.00 19.11
N ARG A 122 53.47 8.24 20.40
CA ARG A 122 54.72 7.82 21.05
C ARG A 122 54.41 6.62 21.92
N GLU A 123 54.81 5.46 21.47
CA GLU A 123 54.76 4.26 22.31
C GLU A 123 56.10 4.09 23.02
N ILE A 124 56.03 3.88 24.34
CA ILE A 124 57.20 3.64 25.17
C ILE A 124 57.18 2.16 25.57
N GLU A 125 58.05 1.36 24.96
CA GLU A 125 58.19 -0.06 25.24
C GLU A 125 59.53 -0.36 25.95
N LYS A 126 59.58 -1.47 26.71
CA LYS A 126 60.81 -1.93 27.34
C LYS A 126 61.49 -2.97 26.46
N VAL A 127 62.64 -2.63 25.89
CA VAL A 127 63.42 -3.51 25.00
C VAL A 127 64.83 -3.73 25.50
N ASN A 128 65.51 -4.76 25.01
CA ASN A 128 66.95 -4.92 25.26
C ASN A 128 67.71 -3.70 24.71
N VAL A 129 68.75 -3.26 25.42
CA VAL A 129 69.52 -2.05 25.07
C VAL A 129 70.05 -2.09 23.64
N SER A 130 70.35 -3.28 23.10
CA SER A 130 70.80 -3.45 21.71
C SER A 130 69.74 -3.17 20.64
N ARG A 131 68.45 -3.21 20.99
CA ARG A 131 67.32 -2.95 20.08
C ARG A 131 66.72 -1.56 20.23
N ALA A 132 67.10 -0.80 21.27
CA ALA A 132 66.59 0.53 21.50
C ALA A 132 67.13 1.51 20.43
N LYS A 133 66.21 2.19 19.73
CA LYS A 133 66.56 3.21 18.72
C LYS A 133 66.58 4.61 19.34
N ARG A 134 65.62 4.91 20.21
CA ARG A 134 65.46 6.23 20.82
C ARG A 134 65.10 6.09 22.30
N ILE A 135 65.88 6.71 23.16
CA ILE A 135 65.73 6.58 24.62
C ILE A 135 65.00 7.82 25.16
N PRO A 136 63.78 7.68 25.73
CA PRO A 136 63.06 8.81 26.29
C PRO A 136 63.75 9.34 27.55
N THR A 137 63.58 10.63 27.86
CA THR A 137 64.24 11.29 29.00
C THR A 137 63.90 10.66 30.36
N LYS A 138 62.70 10.07 30.49
CA LYS A 138 62.26 9.35 31.69
C LYS A 138 62.96 8.00 31.91
N SER A 139 63.74 7.51 30.94
CA SER A 139 64.43 6.22 31.04
C SER A 139 65.40 6.14 32.21
N TYR A 140 66.08 7.24 32.53
CA TYR A 140 67.00 7.29 33.66
C TYR A 140 66.28 7.11 35.00
N GLN A 141 65.13 7.75 35.18
CA GLN A 141 64.31 7.62 36.38
C GLN A 141 63.72 6.21 36.48
N TYR A 142 63.23 5.66 35.36
CA TYR A 142 62.71 4.30 35.31
C TYR A 142 63.79 3.26 35.69
N LEU A 143 64.98 3.35 35.09
CA LEU A 143 66.11 2.46 35.39
C LEU A 143 66.60 2.57 36.83
N ALA A 144 66.57 3.76 37.44
CA ALA A 144 66.93 3.95 38.84
C ALA A 144 65.93 3.25 39.79
N SER A 145 64.65 3.21 39.41
CA SER A 145 63.59 2.52 40.17
C SER A 145 63.50 1.01 39.92
N HIS A 146 63.99 0.51 38.78
CA HIS A 146 63.89 -0.90 38.35
C HIS A 146 65.28 -1.53 38.17
N THR A 147 65.96 -1.79 39.30
CA THR A 147 67.33 -2.35 39.32
C THR A 147 67.43 -3.80 38.82
N GLU A 148 66.30 -4.48 38.66
CA GLU A 148 66.18 -5.80 38.02
C GLU A 148 66.53 -5.77 36.53
N ASP A 149 66.40 -4.61 35.88
CA ASP A 149 66.74 -4.46 34.46
C ASP A 149 68.25 -4.21 34.24
N TRP A 150 69.10 -4.36 35.27
CA TRP A 150 70.55 -4.18 35.18
C TRP A 150 71.28 -5.52 34.95
N ILE A 151 72.23 -5.58 34.00
CA ILE A 151 73.14 -6.73 33.80
C ILE A 151 74.21 -6.77 34.89
N HIS A 152 74.84 -5.62 35.16
CA HIS A 152 75.88 -5.46 36.17
C HIS A 152 75.44 -4.45 37.22
N LYS A 153 75.48 -4.88 38.49
CA LYS A 153 75.19 -4.05 39.66
C LYS A 153 76.54 -3.71 40.33
N SER A 154 77.14 -2.58 39.98
CA SER A 154 78.29 -2.02 40.70
C SER A 154 77.93 -0.63 41.23
N ILE A 155 78.48 -0.26 42.38
CA ILE A 155 78.22 1.01 43.09
C ILE A 155 78.73 2.21 42.26
N VAL A 156 79.69 1.99 41.36
CA VAL A 156 80.37 3.04 40.58
C VAL A 156 79.88 3.12 39.13
N SER A 157 79.37 2.01 38.57
CA SER A 157 78.82 1.97 37.20
C SER A 157 77.79 0.85 37.07
N PHE A 158 76.71 1.11 36.33
CA PHE A 158 75.70 0.09 36.04
C PHE A 158 75.53 -0.05 34.52
N LYS A 159 75.26 -1.28 34.07
CA LYS A 159 74.99 -1.59 32.66
C LYS A 159 73.57 -2.14 32.54
N PRO A 160 72.62 -1.40 31.94
CA PRO A 160 71.26 -1.90 31.76
C PRO A 160 71.23 -3.06 30.75
N SER A 161 70.36 -4.05 31.01
CA SER A 161 70.02 -5.14 30.10
C SER A 161 68.90 -4.72 29.16
N ARG A 162 67.91 -4.02 29.74
CA ARG A 162 66.73 -3.49 29.08
C ARG A 162 66.60 -2.01 29.39
N ILE A 163 66.07 -1.25 28.45
CA ILE A 163 65.81 0.19 28.58
C ILE A 163 64.50 0.53 27.89
N LEU A 164 63.88 1.63 28.29
CA LEU A 164 62.73 2.16 27.58
C LEU A 164 63.18 2.65 26.19
N ASN A 165 62.38 2.31 25.18
CA ASN A 165 62.53 2.73 23.80
C ASN A 165 61.26 3.49 23.39
N GLU A 166 61.43 4.63 22.76
CA GLU A 166 60.36 5.45 22.19
C GLU A 166 60.25 5.13 20.69
N GLU A 167 59.23 4.39 20.29
CA GLU A 167 58.87 4.23 18.88
C GLU A 167 57.76 5.23 18.51
N LEU A 168 57.86 5.76 17.28
CA LEU A 168 56.84 6.64 16.71
C LEU A 168 55.95 5.80 15.81
N GLU A 169 54.71 5.60 16.22
CA GLU A 169 53.70 4.92 15.42
C GLU A 169 52.81 5.93 14.70
N LEU A 170 52.34 5.55 13.51
CA LEU A 170 51.42 6.35 12.71
C LEU A 170 49.99 6.04 13.17
N ASN A 171 49.36 6.98 13.88
CA ASN A 171 47.95 6.87 14.22
C ASN A 171 47.07 7.50 13.13
N PHE A 172 46.30 6.64 12.46
CA PHE A 172 45.30 7.03 11.46
C PHE A 172 43.88 7.15 12.06
N ASP A 173 43.66 6.75 13.31
CA ASP A 173 42.38 6.85 14.03
C ASP A 173 42.13 8.27 14.55
N ILE A 174 42.14 9.23 13.63
CA ILE A 174 41.86 10.63 13.91
C ILE A 174 40.43 10.99 13.50
N TYR A 175 39.90 12.04 14.14
CA TYR A 175 38.53 12.50 13.91
C TYR A 175 38.21 12.74 12.43
N GLU A 176 39.12 13.33 11.66
CA GLU A 176 38.89 13.62 10.25
C GLU A 176 38.79 12.37 9.37
N ASN A 177 39.58 11.34 9.69
CA ASN A 177 39.53 10.06 8.99
C ASN A 177 38.26 9.29 9.38
N GLN A 178 37.91 9.27 10.67
CA GLN A 178 36.65 8.72 11.15
C GLN A 178 35.45 9.40 10.47
N LEU A 179 35.48 10.72 10.31
CA LEU A 179 34.44 11.49 9.63
C LEU A 179 34.38 11.14 8.13
N SER A 180 35.53 11.00 7.48
CA SER A 180 35.63 10.60 6.07
C SER A 180 35.01 9.23 5.82
N VAL A 181 35.32 8.26 6.68
CA VAL A 181 34.78 6.89 6.62
C VAL A 181 33.28 6.89 6.88
N ALA A 182 32.81 7.61 7.92
CA ALA A 182 31.38 7.75 8.21
C ALA A 182 30.62 8.39 7.04
N PHE A 183 31.24 9.40 6.40
CA PHE A 183 30.68 10.08 5.25
C PHE A 183 30.45 9.10 4.09
N ILE A 184 31.45 8.27 3.75
CA ILE A 184 31.31 7.27 2.68
C ILE A 184 30.18 6.29 2.97
N GLU A 185 30.08 5.73 4.18
CA GLU A 185 29.00 4.80 4.51
C GLU A 185 27.62 5.45 4.35
N ARG A 186 27.46 6.68 4.85
CA ARG A 186 26.20 7.42 4.72
C ARG A 186 25.86 7.74 3.26
N CYS A 187 26.86 8.12 2.46
CA CYS A 187 26.71 8.34 1.02
C CYS A 187 26.28 7.08 0.29
N LEU A 188 26.89 5.93 0.58
CA LEU A 188 26.52 4.66 -0.04
C LEU A 188 25.07 4.29 0.28
N VAL A 189 24.62 4.46 1.53
CA VAL A 189 23.21 4.22 1.90
C VAL A 189 22.28 5.17 1.12
N TYR A 190 22.62 6.46 1.04
CA TYR A 190 21.86 7.43 0.27
C TYR A 190 21.80 7.07 -1.23
N LEU A 191 22.94 6.78 -1.85
CA LEU A 191 23.04 6.49 -3.28
C LEU A 191 22.28 5.22 -3.66
N ASN A 192 22.35 4.17 -2.84
CA ASN A 192 21.58 2.94 -3.08
C ASN A 192 20.07 3.19 -3.02
N SER A 193 19.61 4.01 -2.06
CA SER A 193 18.22 4.45 -1.97
C SER A 193 17.80 5.27 -3.20
N ARG A 194 18.64 6.23 -3.60
CA ARG A 194 18.40 7.07 -4.78
C ARG A 194 18.35 6.27 -6.09
N LEU A 195 19.30 5.35 -6.30
CA LEU A 195 19.36 4.47 -7.47
C LEU A 195 18.10 3.60 -7.56
N LYS A 196 17.64 3.02 -6.44
CA LYS A 196 16.37 2.29 -6.40
C LYS A 196 15.18 3.20 -6.78
N GLY A 197 15.13 4.43 -6.27
CA GLY A 197 14.09 5.39 -6.66
C GLY A 197 14.11 5.76 -8.15
N ILE A 198 15.29 5.81 -8.79
CA ILE A 198 15.40 6.00 -10.24
C ILE A 198 14.92 4.76 -11.00
N GLN A 199 15.28 3.57 -10.53
CA GLN A 199 14.79 2.32 -11.10
C GLN A 199 13.26 2.23 -11.04
N ASP A 200 12.65 2.59 -9.91
CA ASP A 200 11.19 2.60 -9.74
C ASP A 200 10.51 3.54 -10.76
N ILE A 201 11.10 4.71 -11.03
CA ILE A 201 10.60 5.65 -12.05
C ILE A 201 10.78 5.07 -13.46
N LYS A 202 11.90 4.41 -13.74
CA LYS A 202 12.15 3.74 -15.03
C LYS A 202 11.16 2.61 -15.29
N ASP A 203 10.91 1.77 -14.29
CA ASP A 203 9.94 0.67 -14.37
C ASP A 203 8.53 1.22 -14.63
N PHE A 204 8.14 2.29 -13.94
CA PHE A 204 6.88 3.00 -14.18
C PHE A 204 6.78 3.54 -15.61
N HIS A 205 7.83 4.21 -16.09
CA HIS A 205 7.88 4.76 -17.45
C HIS A 205 7.82 3.66 -18.53
N GLN A 206 8.54 2.55 -18.33
CA GLN A 206 8.49 1.40 -19.22
C GLN A 206 7.08 0.82 -19.30
N MET A 207 6.40 0.67 -18.16
CA MET A 207 5.01 0.21 -18.13
C MET A 207 4.07 1.18 -18.87
N TYR A 208 4.27 2.48 -18.69
CA TYR A 208 3.52 3.52 -19.41
C TYR A 208 3.73 3.44 -20.92
N GLN A 209 4.98 3.25 -21.38
CA GLN A 209 5.29 3.08 -22.80
C GLN A 209 4.66 1.81 -23.40
N ILE A 210 4.66 0.71 -22.65
CA ILE A 210 4.00 -0.53 -23.07
C ILE A 210 2.51 -0.27 -23.29
N LEU A 211 1.85 0.47 -22.40
CA LEU A 211 0.43 0.83 -22.53
C LEU A 211 0.17 1.78 -23.70
N LEU A 212 1.03 2.76 -23.95
CA LEU A 212 0.95 3.66 -25.11
C LEU A 212 1.05 2.91 -26.44
N ASN A 213 1.93 1.91 -26.51
CA ASN A 213 2.17 1.12 -27.72
C ASN A 213 1.19 -0.06 -27.87
N LYS A 214 0.32 -0.31 -26.89
CA LYS A 214 -0.67 -1.38 -26.99
C LYS A 214 -1.71 -1.03 -28.05
N ASP A 215 -1.95 -1.98 -28.93
CA ASP A 215 -3.03 -1.89 -29.90
C ASP A 215 -4.37 -2.03 -29.17
N PHE A 216 -5.10 -0.91 -29.02
CA PHE A 216 -6.43 -0.89 -28.40
C PHE A 216 -7.45 -1.80 -29.10
N SER A 217 -7.17 -2.25 -30.33
CA SER A 217 -8.01 -3.23 -31.03
C SER A 217 -7.88 -4.66 -30.49
N LYS A 218 -6.82 -4.97 -29.72
CA LYS A 218 -6.51 -6.31 -29.20
C LYS A 218 -6.71 -6.46 -27.69
N GLY A 219 -7.02 -5.40 -26.97
CA GLY A 219 -7.23 -5.41 -25.52
C GLY A 219 -8.56 -4.79 -25.12
N TRP A 220 -9.02 -5.06 -23.89
CA TRP A 220 -10.24 -4.46 -23.38
C TRP A 220 -10.05 -2.93 -23.19
N TYR A 221 -10.65 -2.15 -24.09
CA TYR A 221 -10.39 -0.72 -24.22
C TYR A 221 -10.72 0.08 -22.95
N SER A 222 -11.77 -0.29 -22.20
CA SER A 222 -12.18 0.49 -21.03
C SER A 222 -11.16 0.41 -19.90
N LYS A 223 -10.61 -0.78 -19.62
CA LYS A 223 -9.50 -0.96 -18.66
C LYS A 223 -8.28 -0.15 -19.09
N LEU A 224 -7.87 -0.32 -20.35
CA LEU A 224 -6.72 0.40 -20.90
C LEU A 224 -6.89 1.92 -20.81
N ASN A 225 -8.07 2.44 -21.13
CA ASN A 225 -8.38 3.87 -21.04
C ASN A 225 -8.35 4.40 -19.60
N ARG A 226 -8.87 3.64 -18.62
CA ARG A 226 -8.80 4.03 -17.19
C ARG A 226 -7.36 4.07 -16.70
N ASN A 227 -6.56 3.07 -17.03
CA ASN A 227 -5.13 3.05 -16.70
C ASN A 227 -4.38 4.20 -17.38
N PHE A 228 -4.67 4.45 -18.66
CA PHE A 228 -4.06 5.53 -19.41
C PHE A 228 -4.39 6.90 -18.81
N LYS A 229 -5.66 7.16 -18.47
CA LYS A 229 -6.10 8.37 -17.78
C LYS A 229 -5.39 8.55 -16.43
N LEU A 230 -5.32 7.48 -15.63
CA LEU A 230 -4.64 7.53 -14.33
C LEU A 230 -3.16 7.89 -14.49
N MET A 231 -2.47 7.23 -15.42
CA MET A 231 -1.04 7.46 -15.66
C MET A 231 -0.75 8.83 -16.25
N GLY A 232 -1.68 9.41 -17.02
CA GLY A 232 -1.59 10.79 -17.48
C GLY A 232 -1.44 11.80 -16.33
N TYR A 233 -2.08 11.55 -15.18
CA TYR A 233 -1.94 12.40 -13.99
C TYR A 233 -0.55 12.35 -13.34
N ALA A 234 0.29 11.36 -13.65
CA ALA A 234 1.63 11.27 -13.07
C ALA A 234 2.58 12.37 -13.59
N TYR A 235 2.29 12.94 -14.76
CA TYR A 235 3.14 13.91 -15.46
C TYR A 235 2.68 15.38 -15.30
N ASP A 236 1.59 15.64 -14.57
CA ASP A 236 1.06 16.98 -14.18
C ASP A 236 0.85 18.00 -15.33
N ASP A 237 0.95 17.61 -16.60
CA ASP A 237 1.01 18.54 -17.74
C ASP A 237 0.01 18.16 -18.83
N GLU A 238 -1.02 19.00 -19.03
CA GLU A 238 -1.99 18.85 -20.13
C GLU A 238 -1.34 18.93 -21.51
N ASN A 239 -0.09 19.43 -21.58
CA ASN A 239 0.70 19.52 -22.81
C ASN A 239 1.81 18.47 -22.91
N TYR A 240 1.78 17.38 -22.13
CA TYR A 240 2.79 16.32 -22.22
C TYR A 240 2.88 15.75 -23.65
N LYS A 241 3.96 16.06 -24.36
CA LYS A 241 4.21 15.54 -25.71
C LYS A 241 5.05 14.27 -25.63
N ALA A 242 4.92 13.40 -26.63
CA ALA A 242 5.77 12.21 -26.75
C ALA A 242 7.27 12.55 -26.77
N GLU A 243 7.64 13.73 -27.27
CA GLU A 243 9.00 14.27 -27.27
C GLU A 243 9.53 14.56 -25.85
N ASP A 244 8.66 14.97 -24.92
CA ASP A 244 9.01 15.21 -23.52
C ASP A 244 9.39 13.90 -22.82
N GLY A 245 8.71 12.79 -23.15
CA GLY A 245 9.04 11.47 -22.62
C GLY A 245 10.40 10.93 -23.07
N ILE A 246 10.84 11.26 -24.29
CA ILE A 246 12.18 10.90 -24.78
C ILE A 246 13.25 11.68 -24.01
N ASN A 247 13.01 12.98 -23.77
CA ASN A 247 13.92 13.81 -22.99
C ASN A 247 13.99 13.36 -21.52
N ASP A 248 12.86 13.06 -20.89
CA ASP A 248 12.78 12.53 -19.53
C ASP A 248 13.58 11.22 -19.39
N GLN A 249 13.45 10.31 -20.36
CA GLN A 249 14.22 9.06 -20.40
C GLN A 249 15.73 9.30 -20.55
N HIS A 250 16.12 10.27 -21.37
CA HIS A 250 17.53 10.63 -21.53
C HIS A 250 18.09 11.18 -20.20
N ILE A 251 17.39 12.11 -19.56
CA ILE A 251 17.78 12.69 -18.26
C ILE A 251 17.88 11.60 -17.19
N LEU A 252 16.93 10.65 -17.15
CA LEU A 252 16.96 9.52 -16.21
C LEU A 252 18.16 8.62 -16.43
N THR A 253 18.51 8.35 -17.69
CA THR A 253 19.64 7.49 -18.05
C THR A 253 20.96 8.17 -17.68
N GLU A 254 21.12 9.45 -18.02
CA GLU A 254 22.30 10.24 -17.65
C GLU A 254 22.47 10.36 -16.13
N THR A 255 21.36 10.57 -15.40
CA THR A 255 21.35 10.64 -13.94
C THR A 255 21.75 9.29 -13.34
N GLU A 256 21.17 8.18 -13.82
CA GLU A 256 21.54 6.84 -13.36
C GLU A 256 23.01 6.54 -13.61
N ASP A 257 23.51 6.82 -14.82
CA ASP A 257 24.92 6.59 -15.18
C ASP A 257 25.86 7.36 -14.27
N THR A 258 25.55 8.64 -14.01
CA THR A 258 26.34 9.49 -13.12
C THR A 258 26.35 8.94 -11.69
N LEU A 259 25.18 8.56 -11.16
CA LEU A 259 25.09 7.99 -9.80
C LEU A 259 25.78 6.64 -9.70
N ASN A 260 25.68 5.78 -10.72
CA ASN A 260 26.38 4.50 -10.78
C ASN A 260 27.90 4.69 -10.83
N GLN A 261 28.39 5.71 -11.54
CA GLN A 261 29.81 6.06 -11.54
C GLN A 261 30.29 6.49 -10.15
N ILE A 262 29.55 7.39 -9.48
CA ILE A 262 29.88 7.81 -8.10
C ILE A 262 29.86 6.60 -7.16
N ASN A 263 28.81 5.78 -7.22
CA ASN A 263 28.63 4.62 -6.34
C ASN A 263 29.79 3.63 -6.50
N LYS A 264 30.20 3.31 -7.74
CA LYS A 264 31.36 2.46 -8.02
C LYS A 264 32.64 3.03 -7.41
N ARG A 265 32.88 4.34 -7.55
CA ARG A 265 34.07 5.00 -6.97
C ARG A 265 34.07 4.92 -5.45
N LEU A 266 32.94 5.20 -4.80
CA LEU A 266 32.82 5.10 -3.34
C LEU A 266 32.95 3.66 -2.82
N LEU A 267 32.45 2.67 -3.57
CA LEU A 267 32.64 1.26 -3.25
C LEU A 267 34.10 0.81 -3.33
N LEU A 268 34.90 1.41 -4.23
CA LEU A 268 36.35 1.19 -4.26
C LEU A 268 37.02 1.79 -3.02
N LEU A 269 36.62 3.00 -2.60
CA LEU A 269 37.13 3.63 -1.39
C LEU A 269 36.78 2.83 -0.12
N ARG A 270 35.60 2.20 -0.08
CA ARG A 270 35.20 1.30 1.00
C ARG A 270 36.14 0.11 1.19
N LYS A 271 36.89 -0.29 0.16
CA LYS A 271 37.86 -1.39 0.21
C LYS A 271 39.27 -0.95 0.64
N SER A 272 39.47 0.35 0.91
CA SER A 272 40.77 0.86 1.33
C SER A 272 41.08 0.50 2.80
N ASP A 273 42.36 0.42 3.12
CA ASP A 273 42.85 0.06 4.46
C ASP A 273 42.35 1.03 5.55
N LEU A 274 42.04 2.29 5.19
CA LEU A 274 41.57 3.31 6.14
C LEU A 274 40.30 2.86 6.89
N PHE A 275 39.44 2.04 6.28
CA PHE A 275 38.24 1.51 6.93
C PHE A 275 38.53 0.56 8.10
N ASP A 276 39.70 -0.09 8.09
CA ASP A 276 40.14 -0.98 9.16
C ASP A 276 41.08 -0.28 10.15
N LEU A 277 41.72 0.82 9.74
CA LEU A 277 42.60 1.63 10.58
C LEU A 277 41.86 2.57 11.54
N VAL A 278 40.58 2.89 11.31
CA VAL A 278 39.78 3.76 12.17
C VAL A 278 38.84 3.00 13.09
N ASN A 279 38.51 3.59 14.24
CA ASN A 279 37.60 3.00 15.22
C ASN A 279 36.14 3.02 14.74
N LYS A 280 35.64 1.83 14.38
CA LYS A 280 34.28 1.62 13.87
C LYS A 280 33.17 2.13 14.80
N ARG A 281 33.36 2.11 16.13
CA ARG A 281 32.37 2.63 17.09
C ARG A 281 32.31 4.15 17.07
N ALA A 282 33.46 4.82 16.98
CA ALA A 282 33.53 6.27 16.93
C ALA A 282 32.89 6.81 15.62
N THR A 283 33.09 6.11 14.51
CA THR A 283 32.48 6.42 13.20
C THR A 283 30.95 6.40 13.22
N GLN A 284 30.32 5.53 14.02
CA GLN A 284 28.85 5.41 14.05
C GLN A 284 28.15 6.63 14.68
N SER A 285 28.76 7.22 15.71
CA SER A 285 28.21 8.36 16.45
C SER A 285 28.86 9.70 16.10
N ILE A 286 29.59 9.77 14.98
CA ILE A 286 30.35 10.98 14.63
C ILE A 286 29.42 12.07 14.10
N SER A 287 29.62 13.28 14.61
CA SER A 287 28.92 14.50 14.21
C SER A 287 29.92 15.50 13.63
N LEU A 288 29.52 16.28 12.63
CA LEU A 288 30.38 17.32 12.04
C LEU A 288 30.78 18.39 13.07
N ARG A 289 32.08 18.53 13.29
CA ARG A 289 32.75 19.58 14.06
C ARG A 289 33.78 20.30 13.18
N ASN A 290 33.97 21.59 13.42
CA ASN A 290 35.02 22.34 12.74
C ASN A 290 36.38 22.04 13.39
N THR A 291 37.30 21.50 12.59
CA THR A 291 38.70 21.32 12.99
C THR A 291 39.62 22.06 12.02
N ASN A 292 40.85 22.35 12.44
CA ASN A 292 41.82 23.05 11.60
C ASN A 292 42.11 22.28 10.29
N VAL A 293 42.12 20.94 10.34
CA VAL A 293 42.32 20.09 9.16
C VAL A 293 41.11 20.21 8.21
N LEU A 294 39.88 20.15 8.71
CA LEU A 294 38.67 20.32 7.89
C LEU A 294 38.48 21.74 7.34
N VAL A 295 39.17 22.75 7.88
CA VAL A 295 39.05 24.12 7.36
C VAL A 295 40.15 24.40 6.33
N ASN A 296 41.40 24.02 6.63
CA ASN A 296 42.56 24.48 5.87
C ASN A 296 43.17 23.45 4.92
N HIS A 297 42.94 22.16 5.15
CA HIS A 297 43.59 21.13 4.33
C HIS A 297 42.99 21.08 2.92
N LYS A 298 43.85 20.93 1.90
CA LYS A 298 43.50 20.94 0.47
C LYS A 298 42.31 20.03 0.12
N HIS A 299 42.30 18.82 0.68
CA HIS A 299 41.28 17.80 0.41
C HIS A 299 40.17 17.73 1.48
N TYR A 300 40.49 17.63 2.78
CA TYR A 300 39.48 17.50 3.85
C TYR A 300 38.46 18.63 3.93
N ARG A 301 38.79 19.84 3.45
CA ARG A 301 37.82 20.96 3.41
C ARG A 301 36.54 20.66 2.64
N TYR A 302 36.62 19.78 1.63
CA TYR A 302 35.46 19.41 0.83
C TYR A 302 34.54 18.40 1.53
N ILE A 303 35.05 17.64 2.50
CA ILE A 303 34.19 16.76 3.32
C ILE A 303 33.18 17.60 4.09
N LYS A 304 33.60 18.75 4.64
CA LYS A 304 32.70 19.65 5.34
C LYS A 304 31.55 20.12 4.45
N SER A 305 31.85 20.60 3.24
CA SER A 305 30.81 21.04 2.29
C SER A 305 29.89 19.90 1.89
N LEU A 306 30.46 18.73 1.59
CA LEU A 306 29.70 17.56 1.19
C LEU A 306 28.80 17.03 2.32
N TRP A 307 29.29 17.05 3.57
CA TRP A 307 28.52 16.62 4.74
C TRP A 307 27.31 17.54 4.97
N ILE A 308 27.50 18.86 4.83
CA ILE A 308 26.40 19.83 4.97
C ILE A 308 25.31 19.58 3.91
N GLU A 309 25.70 19.38 2.65
CA GLU A 309 24.72 19.07 1.59
C GLU A 309 24.06 17.71 1.79
N LEU A 310 24.80 16.70 2.29
CA LEU A 310 24.23 15.40 2.63
C LEU A 310 23.17 15.52 3.73
N LEU A 311 23.40 16.36 4.75
CA LEU A 311 22.42 16.59 5.83
C LEU A 311 21.13 17.26 5.33
N LYS A 312 21.16 18.00 4.22
CA LYS A 312 19.94 18.57 3.62
C LYS A 312 19.06 17.50 2.98
N VAL A 313 19.66 16.50 2.33
CA VAL A 313 18.92 15.41 1.66
C VAL A 313 18.64 14.22 2.58
N LYS A 314 19.45 14.07 3.63
CA LYS A 314 19.33 13.02 4.64
C LYS A 314 19.69 13.59 6.02
N PRO A 315 18.75 14.28 6.69
CA PRO A 315 18.98 14.81 8.03
C PRO A 315 19.17 13.67 9.04
N GLU A 316 20.02 13.90 10.05
CA GLU A 316 20.06 13.03 11.23
C GLU A 316 18.75 13.21 11.99
N GLN A 317 18.06 12.09 12.25
CA GLN A 317 16.81 12.08 12.99
C GLN A 317 17.06 11.61 14.41
N SER A 318 16.49 12.31 15.38
CA SER A 318 16.33 11.82 16.74
C SER A 318 15.41 10.58 16.77
N ASP A 319 15.48 9.77 17.83
CA ASP A 319 14.61 8.60 18.00
C ASP A 319 13.12 8.99 17.93
N SER A 320 12.76 10.15 18.47
CA SER A 320 11.39 10.68 18.38
C SER A 320 10.97 11.03 16.97
N GLU A 321 11.85 11.63 16.17
CA GLU A 321 11.57 11.96 14.77
C GLU A 321 11.49 10.72 13.91
N LYS A 322 12.33 9.72 14.18
CA LYS A 322 12.27 8.42 13.50
C LYS A 322 10.95 7.72 13.77
N ILE A 323 10.51 7.63 15.03
CA ILE A 323 9.21 7.06 15.37
C ILE A 323 8.08 7.83 14.66
N LYS A 324 8.13 9.17 14.67
CA LYS A 324 7.13 10.00 13.99
C LYS A 324 7.11 9.73 12.48
N PHE A 325 8.28 9.68 11.84
CA PHE A 325 8.41 9.38 10.42
C PHE A 325 7.83 8.00 10.06
N GLU A 326 8.14 6.95 10.83
CA GLU A 326 7.59 5.61 10.62
C GLU A 326 6.04 5.60 10.71
N GLN A 327 5.47 6.36 11.65
CA GLN A 327 4.01 6.52 11.76
C GLN A 327 3.42 7.33 10.60
N ASP A 328 4.09 8.40 10.16
CA ASP A 328 3.67 9.23 9.03
C ASP A 328 3.67 8.42 7.72
N VAL A 329 4.66 7.54 7.51
CA VAL A 329 4.68 6.60 6.38
C VAL A 329 3.46 5.69 6.40
N PHE A 330 3.13 5.10 7.55
CA PHE A 330 1.99 4.19 7.63
C PHE A 330 0.64 4.92 7.53
N LYS A 331 0.53 6.12 8.10
CA LYS A 331 -0.60 7.03 7.87
C LYS A 331 -0.75 7.33 6.37
N GLY A 332 0.36 7.55 5.67
CA GLY A 332 0.42 7.70 4.22
C GLY A 332 -0.06 6.49 3.44
N LEU A 333 0.34 5.28 3.85
CA LEU A 333 -0.17 4.05 3.23
C LEU A 333 -1.70 3.91 3.40
N ARG A 334 -2.24 4.27 4.56
CA ARG A 334 -3.71 4.34 4.74
C ARG A 334 -4.35 5.42 3.88
N ALA A 335 -3.72 6.59 3.78
CA ALA A 335 -4.18 7.67 2.92
C ALA A 335 -4.23 7.23 1.45
N TYR A 336 -3.23 6.48 0.99
CA TYR A 336 -3.24 5.84 -0.33
C TYR A 336 -4.41 4.86 -0.51
N GLY A 337 -4.68 4.00 0.47
CA GLY A 337 -5.87 3.14 0.43
C GLY A 337 -7.17 3.93 0.29
N LYS A 338 -7.30 5.07 0.99
CA LYS A 338 -8.46 5.98 0.87
C LYS A 338 -8.56 6.60 -0.52
N SER A 339 -7.45 7.09 -1.08
CA SER A 339 -7.45 7.69 -2.41
C SER A 339 -7.79 6.69 -3.52
N LEU A 340 -7.42 5.41 -3.37
CA LEU A 340 -7.87 4.34 -4.27
C LEU A 340 -9.40 4.22 -4.26
N PHE A 341 -10.04 4.11 -3.09
CA PHE A 341 -11.51 3.99 -3.00
C PHE A 341 -12.22 5.20 -3.59
N THR A 342 -11.78 6.41 -3.25
CA THR A 342 -12.42 7.63 -3.74
C THR A 342 -12.28 7.76 -5.26
N TYR A 343 -11.10 7.41 -5.80
CA TYR A 343 -10.87 7.44 -7.24
C TYR A 343 -11.73 6.41 -7.97
N ILE A 344 -11.83 5.18 -7.44
CA ILE A 344 -12.70 4.14 -8.02
C ILE A 344 -14.15 4.62 -8.08
N LEU A 345 -14.69 5.09 -6.95
CA LEU A 345 -16.09 5.50 -6.89
C LEU A 345 -16.36 6.70 -7.78
N LYS A 346 -15.55 7.76 -7.70
CA LYS A 346 -15.78 9.02 -8.42
C LYS A 346 -15.41 8.94 -9.90
N ASN A 347 -14.19 8.49 -10.21
CA ASN A 347 -13.63 8.61 -11.56
C ASN A 347 -13.92 7.39 -12.45
N ASN A 348 -14.08 6.19 -11.87
CA ASN A 348 -14.30 4.97 -12.65
C ASN A 348 -15.76 4.50 -12.64
N LEU A 349 -16.51 4.76 -11.57
CA LEU A 349 -17.90 4.32 -11.39
C LEU A 349 -18.90 5.48 -11.31
N GLU A 350 -18.45 6.73 -11.52
CA GLU A 350 -19.30 7.92 -11.65
C GLU A 350 -20.23 8.21 -10.45
N PHE A 351 -19.80 7.84 -9.23
CA PHE A 351 -20.51 8.20 -8.00
C PHE A 351 -20.31 9.67 -7.63
N GLU A 352 -21.40 10.31 -7.20
CA GLU A 352 -21.35 11.60 -6.52
C GLU A 352 -20.99 11.38 -5.05
N LEU A 353 -19.83 11.89 -4.64
CA LEU A 353 -19.29 11.70 -3.30
C LEU A 353 -19.50 12.93 -2.42
N ASN A 354 -20.06 12.71 -1.23
CA ASN A 354 -20.23 13.72 -0.19
C ASN A 354 -19.48 13.32 1.09
N GLY A 355 -18.92 14.28 1.82
CA GLY A 355 -18.19 14.12 3.07
C GLY A 355 -16.70 14.42 2.97
N ASN A 356 -15.87 13.59 3.60
CA ASN A 356 -14.41 13.71 3.56
C ASN A 356 -13.75 12.33 3.45
N TYR A 357 -12.43 12.29 3.31
CA TYR A 357 -11.68 11.03 3.18
C TYR A 357 -11.81 10.08 4.39
N LYS A 358 -12.23 10.56 5.58
CA LYS A 358 -12.48 9.69 6.75
C LYS A 358 -13.90 9.13 6.78
N LYS A 359 -14.87 9.89 6.29
CA LYS A 359 -16.28 9.50 6.25
C LYS A 359 -16.92 10.10 5.00
N LEU A 360 -17.31 9.23 4.08
CA LEU A 360 -17.98 9.63 2.84
C LEU A 360 -19.19 8.76 2.54
N SER A 361 -20.11 9.34 1.79
CA SER A 361 -21.25 8.65 1.18
C SER A 361 -21.24 8.92 -0.33
N GLY A 362 -21.28 7.86 -1.12
CA GLY A 362 -21.43 7.91 -2.57
C GLY A 362 -22.84 7.56 -2.99
N GLN A 363 -23.44 8.40 -3.83
CA GLN A 363 -24.70 8.14 -4.51
C GLN A 363 -24.48 7.92 -6.00
N HIS A 364 -25.26 7.03 -6.59
CA HIS A 364 -25.25 6.75 -8.02
C HIS A 364 -26.68 6.58 -8.50
N LEU A 365 -26.95 6.91 -9.77
CA LEU A 365 -28.30 6.94 -10.32
C LEU A 365 -28.98 5.56 -10.36
N HIS A 366 -28.19 4.51 -10.54
CA HIS A 366 -28.68 3.14 -10.78
C HIS A 366 -28.07 2.07 -9.87
N LEU A 367 -27.14 2.44 -8.99
CA LEU A 367 -26.40 1.50 -8.14
C LEU A 367 -26.68 1.81 -6.68
N SER A 368 -26.51 0.80 -5.82
CA SER A 368 -26.71 0.96 -4.38
C SER A 368 -25.78 2.02 -3.80
N GLN A 369 -26.28 2.77 -2.82
CA GLN A 369 -25.49 3.73 -2.07
C GLN A 369 -24.29 3.04 -1.42
N VAL A 370 -23.15 3.75 -1.43
CA VAL A 370 -21.90 3.31 -0.83
C VAL A 370 -21.54 4.22 0.34
N ASN A 371 -21.28 3.67 1.51
CA ASN A 371 -20.80 4.44 2.66
C ASN A 371 -19.42 3.94 3.09
N PHE A 372 -18.48 4.84 3.31
CA PHE A 372 -17.13 4.51 3.75
C PHE A 372 -16.79 5.26 5.04
N ILE A 373 -16.23 4.54 6.02
CA ILE A 373 -15.84 5.09 7.33
C ILE A 373 -14.47 4.53 7.74
N GLU A 374 -13.54 5.42 8.09
CA GLU A 374 -12.30 5.10 8.80
C GLU A 374 -12.58 5.03 10.32
N THR A 375 -12.25 3.90 10.94
CA THR A 375 -12.42 3.70 12.38
C THR A 375 -11.34 4.41 13.19
N ASP A 376 -11.58 4.55 14.49
CA ASP A 376 -10.60 5.07 15.45
C ASP A 376 -9.35 4.19 15.59
N LYS A 377 -9.33 2.99 15.00
CA LYS A 377 -8.17 2.09 14.95
C LYS A 377 -7.47 2.08 13.59
N GLY A 378 -7.95 2.85 12.61
CA GLY A 378 -7.37 2.90 11.26
C GLY A 378 -7.72 1.69 10.39
N THR A 379 -8.87 1.05 10.63
CA THR A 379 -9.49 0.09 9.69
C THR A 379 -10.59 0.79 8.90
N PHE A 380 -10.92 0.27 7.72
CA PHE A 380 -11.97 0.86 6.90
C PHE A 380 -13.21 -0.03 6.92
N LEU A 381 -14.37 0.60 7.01
CA LEU A 381 -15.68 -0.03 6.91
C LEU A 381 -16.38 0.51 5.67
N LEU A 382 -16.63 -0.38 4.71
CA LEU A 382 -17.33 -0.08 3.47
C LEU A 382 -18.70 -0.76 3.51
N SER A 383 -19.77 0.00 3.37
CA SER A 383 -21.14 -0.50 3.32
C SER A 383 -21.71 -0.30 1.93
N ILE A 384 -22.15 -1.37 1.27
CA ILE A 384 -22.72 -1.37 -0.08
C ILE A 384 -24.05 -2.10 -0.01
N GLY A 385 -25.16 -1.37 -0.09
CA GLY A 385 -26.49 -1.93 0.16
C GLY A 385 -26.54 -2.62 1.54
N ASN A 386 -26.85 -3.92 1.56
CA ASN A 386 -26.92 -4.74 2.78
C ASN A 386 -25.58 -5.34 3.22
N TYR A 387 -24.51 -5.12 2.45
CA TYR A 387 -23.20 -5.71 2.71
C TYR A 387 -22.31 -4.75 3.48
N GLN A 388 -21.69 -5.25 4.56
CA GLN A 388 -20.66 -4.54 5.30
C GLN A 388 -19.32 -5.27 5.16
N ILE A 389 -18.33 -4.55 4.65
CA ILE A 389 -17.01 -5.05 4.32
C ILE A 389 -16.00 -4.33 5.20
N LYS A 390 -15.14 -5.11 5.85
CA LYS A 390 -14.04 -4.55 6.63
C LYS A 390 -12.74 -4.68 5.85
N ILE A 391 -11.98 -3.61 5.78
CA ILE A 391 -10.69 -3.57 5.10
C ILE A 391 -9.59 -3.17 6.09
N VAL A 392 -8.50 -3.93 6.11
CA VAL A 392 -7.30 -3.66 6.89
C VAL A 392 -6.13 -3.44 5.94
N ILE A 393 -5.37 -2.39 6.16
CA ILE A 393 -4.19 -2.06 5.36
C ILE A 393 -2.95 -2.57 6.08
N ILE A 394 -2.05 -3.22 5.35
CA ILE A 394 -0.75 -3.69 5.84
C ILE A 394 0.38 -3.31 4.88
N GLY A 395 1.57 -3.07 5.45
CA GLY A 395 2.75 -2.57 4.73
C GLY A 395 3.68 -3.65 4.18
N ASN A 396 3.25 -4.91 4.18
CA ASN A 396 4.03 -6.08 3.75
C ASN A 396 3.13 -7.16 3.17
N GLU A 397 3.73 -8.09 2.43
CA GLU A 397 3.06 -9.33 2.04
C GLU A 397 2.65 -10.11 3.30
N PRO A 398 1.35 -10.45 3.46
CA PRO A 398 0.87 -11.14 4.65
C PRO A 398 1.44 -12.54 4.70
N ASN A 399 1.89 -12.96 5.88
CA ASN A 399 2.30 -14.35 6.07
C ASN A 399 1.06 -15.26 6.14
N PRO A 400 0.90 -16.26 5.25
CA PRO A 400 -0.22 -17.18 5.33
C PRO A 400 -0.06 -18.11 6.56
N GLU A 401 -0.53 -17.67 7.72
CA GLU A 401 -0.78 -18.58 8.84
C GLU A 401 -1.94 -19.52 8.48
N ASP A 402 -1.89 -20.79 8.91
CA ASP A 402 -2.90 -21.81 8.60
C ASP A 402 -4.35 -21.38 8.94
N ASN A 403 -4.52 -20.46 9.90
CA ASN A 403 -5.82 -19.95 10.37
C ASN A 403 -6.13 -18.50 9.95
N LEU A 404 -5.28 -17.85 9.15
CA LEU A 404 -5.50 -16.46 8.74
C LEU A 404 -6.79 -16.32 7.94
N PHE A 405 -6.97 -17.15 6.91
CA PHE A 405 -8.11 -17.04 5.99
C PHE A 405 -9.46 -17.37 6.64
N SER A 406 -9.49 -18.36 7.53
CA SER A 406 -10.69 -18.69 8.30
C SER A 406 -11.10 -17.54 9.23
N SER A 407 -10.11 -16.92 9.89
CA SER A 407 -10.33 -15.75 10.75
C SER A 407 -10.84 -14.55 9.95
N LEU A 408 -10.24 -14.25 8.80
CA LEU A 408 -10.67 -13.16 7.91
C LEU A 408 -12.10 -13.39 7.38
N LYS A 409 -12.42 -14.62 6.97
CA LYS A 409 -13.76 -14.98 6.49
C LYS A 409 -14.83 -14.78 7.57
N SER A 410 -14.55 -15.17 8.81
CA SER A 410 -15.50 -15.02 9.94
C SER A 410 -15.91 -13.58 10.24
N LYS A 411 -15.07 -12.61 9.87
CA LYS A 411 -15.25 -11.17 10.13
C LYS A 411 -15.49 -10.36 8.85
N ASN A 412 -15.74 -11.02 7.72
CA ASN A 412 -15.80 -10.40 6.40
C ASN A 412 -14.68 -9.37 6.15
N THR A 413 -13.45 -9.75 6.50
CA THR A 413 -12.28 -8.86 6.46
C THR A 413 -11.45 -9.11 5.20
N TYR A 414 -11.04 -8.04 4.55
CA TYR A 414 -10.17 -7.99 3.38
C TYR A 414 -8.88 -7.27 3.73
N LEU A 415 -7.76 -7.71 3.17
CA LEU A 415 -6.46 -7.12 3.40
C LEU A 415 -5.99 -6.39 2.14
N LEU A 416 -5.74 -5.08 2.27
CA LEU A 416 -4.96 -4.35 1.28
C LEU A 416 -3.51 -4.40 1.72
N TYR A 417 -2.63 -5.00 0.93
CA TYR A 417 -1.23 -5.15 1.29
C TYR A 417 -0.31 -4.51 0.27
N PHE A 418 0.73 -3.86 0.77
CA PHE A 418 1.79 -3.33 -0.08
C PHE A 418 2.76 -4.46 -0.48
N ALA A 419 3.04 -4.58 -1.78
CA ALA A 419 4.08 -5.45 -2.32
C ALA A 419 4.66 -4.89 -3.63
N GLU A 420 5.98 -5.03 -3.82
CA GLU A 420 6.70 -4.56 -5.02
C GLU A 420 6.34 -5.39 -6.26
N GLN A 421 6.20 -6.72 -6.13
CA GLN A 421 5.95 -7.63 -7.24
C GLN A 421 4.53 -8.18 -7.22
N ILE A 422 3.93 -8.34 -8.40
CA ILE A 422 2.59 -8.93 -8.51
C ILE A 422 2.66 -10.41 -8.15
N LYS A 423 1.95 -10.80 -7.10
CA LYS A 423 1.69 -12.21 -6.79
C LYS A 423 0.20 -12.49 -6.92
N ILE A 424 -0.13 -13.51 -7.71
CA ILE A 424 -1.50 -14.01 -7.84
C ILE A 424 -1.93 -14.47 -6.45
N SER A 425 -2.94 -13.82 -5.90
CA SER A 425 -3.36 -14.02 -4.51
C SER A 425 -4.89 -14.07 -4.37
N ASN A 426 -5.27 -14.81 -3.33
CA ASN A 426 -6.61 -15.10 -2.84
C ASN A 426 -7.58 -13.90 -2.90
N SER A 427 -8.88 -14.14 -3.13
CA SER A 427 -9.92 -13.11 -3.23
C SER A 427 -10.00 -12.12 -2.04
N ARG A 428 -9.46 -12.47 -0.87
CA ARG A 428 -9.40 -11.60 0.33
C ARG A 428 -8.12 -10.78 0.46
N LEU A 429 -7.10 -11.05 -0.34
CA LEU A 429 -5.81 -10.36 -0.32
C LEU A 429 -5.70 -9.52 -1.59
N ILE A 430 -5.64 -8.20 -1.44
CA ILE A 430 -5.56 -7.28 -2.58
C ILE A 430 -4.25 -6.53 -2.49
N GLN A 431 -3.41 -6.76 -3.48
CA GLN A 431 -2.15 -6.06 -3.61
C GLN A 431 -2.36 -4.63 -4.11
N ILE A 432 -1.69 -3.69 -3.44
CA ILE A 432 -1.68 -2.28 -3.81
C ILE A 432 -0.23 -1.76 -3.89
N ASN A 433 0.06 -0.94 -4.90
CA ASN A 433 1.35 -0.28 -5.09
C ASN A 433 1.12 1.04 -5.83
N PRO A 434 1.56 2.20 -5.31
CA PRO A 434 1.36 3.50 -5.97
C PRO A 434 2.13 3.66 -7.29
N LEU A 435 3.00 2.71 -7.64
CA LEU A 435 3.65 2.62 -8.94
C LEU A 435 2.86 1.76 -9.94
N ASP A 436 1.85 1.01 -9.50
CA ASP A 436 1.09 0.07 -10.33
C ASP A 436 -0.37 0.56 -10.53
N PRO A 437 -0.76 0.98 -11.75
CA PRO A 437 -2.12 1.43 -12.03
C PRO A 437 -3.16 0.32 -11.85
N ASP A 438 -2.77 -0.96 -12.02
CA ASP A 438 -3.69 -2.10 -11.85
C ASP A 438 -4.12 -2.28 -10.38
N SER A 439 -3.49 -1.58 -9.42
CA SER A 439 -3.99 -1.48 -8.04
C SER A 439 -5.44 -0.99 -7.99
N ILE A 440 -5.82 -0.08 -8.90
CA ILE A 440 -7.18 0.44 -9.01
C ILE A 440 -8.12 -0.63 -9.55
N GLU A 441 -7.70 -1.37 -10.59
CA GLU A 441 -8.52 -2.43 -11.17
C GLU A 441 -8.74 -3.57 -10.17
N ARG A 442 -7.71 -4.02 -9.45
CA ARG A 442 -7.82 -5.08 -8.44
C ARG A 442 -8.79 -4.72 -7.31
N LEU A 443 -8.67 -3.51 -6.75
CA LEU A 443 -9.58 -3.06 -5.70
C LEU A 443 -10.98 -2.76 -6.25
N GLY A 444 -11.06 -2.19 -7.46
CA GLY A 444 -12.31 -1.91 -8.15
C GLY A 444 -13.11 -3.17 -8.44
N THR A 445 -12.46 -4.27 -8.82
CA THR A 445 -13.07 -5.58 -9.01
C THR A 445 -13.74 -6.03 -7.71
N LEU A 446 -13.13 -5.83 -6.53
CA LEU A 446 -13.78 -6.14 -5.25
C LEU A 446 -15.04 -5.29 -5.05
N VAL A 447 -14.93 -3.96 -5.19
CA VAL A 447 -16.06 -3.03 -5.00
C VAL A 447 -17.20 -3.39 -5.94
N ARG A 448 -16.89 -3.68 -7.21
CA ARG A 448 -17.87 -3.99 -8.24
C ARG A 448 -18.54 -5.34 -8.05
N LYS A 449 -17.85 -6.34 -7.47
CA LYS A 449 -18.47 -7.61 -7.04
C LYS A 449 -19.59 -7.38 -6.02
N PHE A 450 -19.35 -6.57 -4.99
CA PHE A 450 -20.37 -6.24 -3.99
C PHE A 450 -21.49 -5.36 -4.53
N LEU A 451 -21.20 -4.42 -5.43
CA LEU A 451 -22.23 -3.67 -6.14
C LEU A 451 -23.12 -4.58 -6.99
N LEU A 452 -22.53 -5.56 -7.68
CA LEU A 452 -23.29 -6.54 -8.46
C LEU A 452 -24.18 -7.42 -7.58
N MET A 453 -23.68 -7.85 -6.41
CA MET A 453 -24.49 -8.58 -5.44
C MET A 453 -25.67 -7.75 -4.94
N ALA A 454 -25.43 -6.49 -4.55
CA ALA A 454 -26.49 -5.59 -4.09
C ALA A 454 -27.52 -5.28 -5.20
N TYR A 455 -27.07 -5.18 -6.45
CA TYR A 455 -27.93 -5.04 -7.62
C TYR A 455 -28.81 -6.28 -7.83
N ILE A 456 -28.24 -7.49 -7.75
CA ILE A 456 -28.98 -8.76 -7.87
C ILE A 456 -29.98 -8.91 -6.72
N ASP A 457 -29.60 -8.57 -5.49
CA ASP A 457 -30.51 -8.64 -4.34
C ASP A 457 -31.69 -7.64 -4.48
N SER A 458 -31.46 -6.50 -5.13
CA SER A 458 -32.53 -5.55 -5.46
C SER A 458 -33.51 -6.12 -6.49
N ILE A 459 -33.02 -6.89 -7.48
CA ILE A 459 -33.87 -7.58 -8.46
C ILE A 459 -34.68 -8.69 -7.80
N PHE A 460 -34.04 -9.50 -6.96
CA PHE A 460 -34.66 -10.63 -6.27
C PHE A 460 -35.18 -10.25 -4.87
N HIS A 461 -35.73 -9.04 -4.75
CA HIS A 461 -36.31 -8.57 -3.49
C HIS A 461 -37.46 -9.47 -3.05
N GLU A 462 -37.47 -9.84 -1.76
CA GLU A 462 -38.54 -10.64 -1.15
C GLU A 462 -39.66 -9.72 -0.65
N TYR A 463 -40.88 -9.96 -1.12
CA TYR A 463 -42.06 -9.20 -0.72
C TYR A 463 -42.93 -10.06 0.21
N GLU A 464 -43.22 -9.55 1.41
CA GLU A 464 -44.06 -10.25 2.39
C GLU A 464 -45.55 -10.15 2.03
N PHE A 465 -46.32 -11.19 2.38
CA PHE A 465 -47.77 -11.20 2.25
C PHE A 465 -48.46 -11.71 3.51
N LYS A 466 -49.74 -11.35 3.69
CA LYS A 466 -50.52 -11.66 4.89
C LYS A 466 -50.60 -13.18 5.16
N HIS A 467 -50.29 -13.61 6.39
CA HIS A 467 -50.30 -15.03 6.79
C HIS A 467 -51.60 -15.79 6.49
N LEU A 468 -52.74 -15.11 6.55
CA LEU A 468 -54.05 -15.70 6.25
C LEU A 468 -54.17 -16.22 4.81
N LEU A 469 -53.30 -15.77 3.90
CA LEU A 469 -53.29 -16.14 2.48
C LEU A 469 -52.55 -17.44 2.17
N LYS A 470 -51.85 -18.03 3.16
CA LYS A 470 -50.97 -19.20 2.96
C LYS A 470 -51.59 -20.36 2.17
N TYR A 471 -52.87 -20.65 2.39
CA TYR A 471 -53.57 -21.76 1.72
C TYR A 471 -54.14 -21.38 0.34
N TYR A 472 -54.18 -20.08 0.02
CA TYR A 472 -54.84 -19.52 -1.15
C TYR A 472 -53.86 -19.05 -2.24
N ILE A 473 -52.59 -18.81 -1.91
CA ILE A 473 -51.55 -18.45 -2.89
C ILE A 473 -51.40 -19.47 -4.04
N LYS A 474 -51.77 -20.74 -3.82
CA LYS A 474 -51.75 -21.80 -4.84
C LYS A 474 -52.64 -21.50 -6.06
N TYR A 475 -53.61 -20.58 -5.91
CA TYR A 475 -54.50 -20.14 -6.98
C TYR A 475 -53.94 -18.95 -7.78
N ILE A 476 -52.86 -18.33 -7.32
CA ILE A 476 -52.19 -17.24 -8.03
C ILE A 476 -51.23 -17.87 -9.07
N PRO A 477 -51.25 -17.43 -10.33
CA PRO A 477 -50.33 -17.94 -11.34
C PRO A 477 -48.86 -17.74 -10.96
N THR A 478 -48.08 -18.82 -10.93
CA THR A 478 -46.64 -18.81 -10.56
C THR A 478 -45.70 -18.65 -11.76
N GLN A 479 -46.24 -18.20 -12.89
CA GLN A 479 -45.48 -18.09 -14.16
C GLN A 479 -44.29 -17.13 -14.06
N PHE A 480 -44.36 -16.14 -13.17
CA PHE A 480 -43.33 -15.13 -12.97
C PHE A 480 -42.98 -14.87 -11.49
N ILE A 481 -43.72 -15.48 -10.57
CA ILE A 481 -43.51 -15.37 -9.12
C ILE A 481 -43.25 -16.75 -8.52
N GLU A 482 -42.33 -16.81 -7.57
CA GLU A 482 -42.13 -17.95 -6.68
C GLU A 482 -42.54 -17.54 -5.26
N PHE A 483 -43.44 -18.30 -4.66
CA PHE A 483 -43.85 -18.10 -3.25
C PHE A 483 -42.99 -18.96 -2.32
N LYS A 484 -42.46 -18.36 -1.25
CA LYS A 484 -41.71 -19.05 -0.19
C LYS A 484 -42.24 -18.62 1.18
N ASN A 485 -42.76 -19.56 1.95
CA ASN A 485 -43.33 -19.32 3.29
C ASN A 485 -44.43 -18.25 3.31
N TYR A 486 -44.06 -17.00 3.60
CA TYR A 486 -44.92 -15.82 3.67
C TYR A 486 -44.34 -14.64 2.86
N SER A 487 -43.40 -14.93 1.96
CA SER A 487 -42.85 -13.98 1.01
C SER A 487 -42.95 -14.51 -0.42
N TYR A 488 -42.77 -13.62 -1.39
CA TYR A 488 -42.68 -13.98 -2.80
C TYR A 488 -41.56 -13.22 -3.49
N ILE A 489 -40.98 -13.82 -4.53
CA ILE A 489 -39.96 -13.21 -5.38
C ILE A 489 -40.36 -13.30 -6.86
N PHE A 490 -39.90 -12.35 -7.66
CA PHE A 490 -40.01 -12.45 -9.11
C PHE A 490 -38.85 -13.30 -9.66
N HIS A 491 -39.17 -14.31 -10.47
CA HIS A 491 -38.16 -15.07 -11.23
C HIS A 491 -38.15 -14.69 -12.72
N SER A 492 -39.23 -14.08 -13.20
CA SER A 492 -39.34 -13.45 -14.52
C SER A 492 -40.24 -12.21 -14.44
N PHE A 493 -40.30 -11.42 -15.52
CA PHE A 493 -41.12 -10.21 -15.56
C PHE A 493 -42.57 -10.52 -15.97
N PRO A 494 -43.61 -10.02 -15.26
CA PRO A 494 -44.99 -10.22 -15.65
C PRO A 494 -45.32 -9.53 -16.97
N LYS A 495 -45.74 -10.30 -17.97
CA LYS A 495 -46.17 -9.79 -19.29
C LYS A 495 -47.65 -9.43 -19.34
N THR A 496 -48.44 -10.03 -18.45
CA THR A 496 -49.90 -9.88 -18.38
C THR A 496 -50.32 -9.65 -16.94
N LYS A 497 -51.31 -8.79 -16.76
CA LYS A 497 -51.94 -8.54 -15.46
C LYS A 497 -52.62 -9.82 -14.93
N ILE A 498 -52.52 -10.07 -13.62
CA ILE A 498 -53.21 -11.21 -13.00
C ILE A 498 -54.70 -10.86 -12.88
N SER A 499 -55.58 -11.73 -13.37
CA SER A 499 -57.03 -11.54 -13.26
C SER A 499 -57.52 -11.92 -11.87
N PHE A 500 -58.02 -10.94 -11.11
CA PHE A 500 -58.66 -11.21 -9.81
C PHE A 500 -59.85 -12.16 -9.93
N GLU A 501 -60.64 -12.07 -11.01
CA GLU A 501 -61.81 -12.94 -11.21
C GLU A 501 -61.45 -14.42 -11.36
N GLU A 502 -60.34 -14.71 -12.01
CA GLU A 502 -59.85 -16.09 -12.19
C GLU A 502 -59.35 -16.67 -10.87
N VAL A 503 -58.56 -15.90 -10.12
CA VAL A 503 -58.07 -16.30 -8.79
C VAL A 503 -59.24 -16.49 -7.82
N LYS A 504 -60.21 -15.56 -7.83
CA LYS A 504 -61.42 -15.61 -7.01
C LYS A 504 -62.23 -16.88 -7.25
N LYS A 505 -62.50 -17.24 -8.52
CA LYS A 505 -63.20 -18.49 -8.88
C LYS A 505 -62.47 -19.73 -8.35
N GLY A 506 -61.13 -19.73 -8.36
CA GLY A 506 -60.32 -20.81 -7.78
C GLY A 506 -60.52 -20.94 -6.26
N ILE A 507 -60.50 -19.82 -5.55
CA ILE A 507 -60.64 -19.76 -4.09
C ILE A 507 -62.05 -20.11 -3.63
N GLU A 508 -63.08 -19.60 -4.30
CA GLU A 508 -64.49 -19.87 -3.96
C GLU A 508 -64.86 -21.36 -4.09
N ASN A 509 -64.10 -22.12 -4.89
CA ASN A 509 -64.26 -23.56 -5.04
C ASN A 509 -63.51 -24.39 -3.98
N ASP A 510 -62.65 -23.78 -3.15
CA ASP A 510 -61.89 -24.45 -2.10
C ASP A 510 -62.79 -24.83 -0.90
N SER A 511 -62.68 -26.08 -0.42
CA SER A 511 -63.46 -26.58 0.71
C SER A 511 -63.12 -25.88 2.03
N ILE A 512 -61.87 -25.48 2.24
CA ILE A 512 -61.40 -24.73 3.42
C ILE A 512 -62.01 -23.34 3.41
N PHE A 513 -62.09 -22.68 2.25
CA PHE A 513 -62.74 -21.37 2.11
C PHE A 513 -64.24 -21.44 2.42
N LYS A 514 -64.95 -22.44 1.89
CA LYS A 514 -66.39 -22.63 2.15
C LYS A 514 -66.73 -22.89 3.62
N SER A 515 -65.81 -23.47 4.39
CA SER A 515 -65.99 -23.74 5.83
C SER A 515 -65.84 -22.51 6.74
N LYS A 516 -65.33 -21.39 6.22
CA LYS A 516 -65.09 -20.15 6.96
C LYS A 516 -66.37 -19.31 7.12
N SER A 517 -66.39 -18.42 8.11
CA SER A 517 -67.50 -17.47 8.29
C SER A 517 -67.55 -16.46 7.13
N ARG A 518 -68.72 -15.87 6.85
CA ARG A 518 -68.84 -14.81 5.82
C ARG A 518 -67.83 -13.65 6.02
N PRO A 519 -67.66 -13.10 7.24
CA PRO A 519 -66.64 -12.07 7.48
C PRO A 519 -65.21 -12.54 7.13
N ASP A 520 -64.87 -13.79 7.44
CA ASP A 520 -63.55 -14.34 7.12
C ASP A 520 -63.36 -14.52 5.61
N GLN A 521 -64.39 -14.95 4.90
CA GLN A 521 -64.38 -15.08 3.43
C GLN A 521 -64.14 -13.73 2.76
N ASP A 522 -64.86 -12.69 3.20
CA ASP A 522 -64.69 -11.32 2.70
C ASP A 522 -63.29 -10.79 2.99
N ASN A 523 -62.77 -11.04 4.20
CA ASN A 523 -61.41 -10.66 4.58
C ASN A 523 -60.33 -11.34 3.72
N ILE A 524 -60.49 -12.64 3.40
CA ILE A 524 -59.57 -13.39 2.54
C ILE A 524 -59.61 -12.84 1.11
N LEU A 525 -60.80 -12.63 0.54
CA LEU A 525 -60.94 -12.09 -0.81
C LEU A 525 -60.37 -10.68 -0.93
N LYS A 526 -60.60 -9.83 0.07
CA LYS A 526 -59.98 -8.50 0.15
C LYS A 526 -58.46 -8.59 0.23
N ALA A 527 -57.93 -9.45 1.09
CA ALA A 527 -56.48 -9.63 1.22
C ALA A 527 -55.82 -10.19 -0.06
N ILE A 528 -56.52 -11.03 -0.84
CA ILE A 528 -56.06 -11.47 -2.16
C ILE A 528 -56.06 -10.31 -3.15
N PHE A 529 -57.12 -9.50 -3.15
CA PHE A 529 -57.19 -8.31 -4.01
C PHE A 529 -56.03 -7.35 -3.73
N ASP A 530 -55.81 -7.01 -2.44
CA ASP A 530 -54.68 -6.19 -2.00
C ASP A 530 -53.34 -6.78 -2.47
N LEU A 531 -53.14 -8.09 -2.30
CA LEU A 531 -51.90 -8.77 -2.72
C LEU A 531 -51.68 -8.69 -4.24
N LEU A 532 -52.73 -8.81 -5.05
CA LEU A 532 -52.60 -8.69 -6.51
C LEU A 532 -52.25 -7.25 -6.93
N GLU A 533 -52.82 -6.24 -6.28
CA GLU A 533 -52.43 -4.84 -6.49
C GLU A 533 -50.98 -4.59 -6.07
N ASP A 534 -50.57 -5.12 -4.92
CA ASP A 534 -49.18 -5.04 -4.44
C ASP A 534 -48.21 -5.71 -5.43
N ILE A 535 -48.56 -6.88 -5.97
CA ILE A 535 -47.77 -7.56 -7.00
C ILE A 535 -47.58 -6.67 -8.24
N GLU A 536 -48.63 -6.01 -8.70
CA GLU A 536 -48.57 -5.11 -9.85
C GLU A 536 -47.70 -3.88 -9.58
N LEU A 537 -47.89 -3.24 -8.43
CA LEU A 537 -47.08 -2.09 -8.00
C LEU A 537 -45.61 -2.48 -7.90
N ASN A 538 -45.32 -3.63 -7.28
CA ASN A 538 -43.96 -4.15 -7.14
C ASN A 538 -43.33 -4.52 -8.49
N ALA A 539 -44.12 -5.00 -9.47
CA ALA A 539 -43.65 -5.22 -10.83
C ALA A 539 -43.30 -3.92 -11.57
N ILE A 540 -44.07 -2.85 -11.35
CA ILE A 540 -43.76 -1.51 -11.88
C ILE A 540 -42.46 -0.99 -11.27
N ARG A 541 -42.30 -1.10 -9.95
CA ARG A 541 -41.06 -0.72 -9.25
C ARG A 541 -39.85 -1.51 -9.75
N LEU A 542 -39.99 -2.83 -9.94
CA LEU A 542 -38.93 -3.66 -10.54
C LEU A 542 -38.51 -3.12 -11.91
N LYS A 543 -39.47 -2.75 -12.76
CA LYS A 543 -39.20 -2.20 -14.10
C LYS A 543 -38.51 -0.84 -14.06
N ASP A 544 -39.00 0.07 -13.23
CA ASP A 544 -38.59 1.47 -13.29
C ASP A 544 -37.39 1.80 -12.42
N GLU A 545 -37.22 1.12 -11.29
CA GLU A 545 -36.15 1.36 -10.31
C GLU A 545 -34.96 0.39 -10.48
N TYR A 546 -35.18 -0.87 -10.85
CA TYR A 546 -34.13 -1.92 -10.76
C TYR A 546 -33.70 -2.53 -12.09
N LEU A 547 -34.55 -2.55 -13.13
CA LEU A 547 -34.21 -3.15 -14.43
C LEU A 547 -33.42 -2.19 -15.34
N CYS A 548 -32.22 -1.82 -14.90
CA CYS A 548 -31.23 -1.07 -15.68
C CYS A 548 -29.99 -1.91 -15.95
N CYS A 549 -29.29 -1.68 -17.06
CA CYS A 549 -28.03 -2.37 -17.32
C CYS A 549 -27.00 -2.00 -16.24
N PHE A 550 -26.42 -3.01 -15.58
CA PHE A 550 -25.39 -2.80 -14.57
C PHE A 550 -24.15 -2.06 -15.07
N ASN A 551 -23.83 -2.17 -16.38
CA ASN A 551 -22.63 -1.57 -16.95
C ASN A 551 -22.87 -0.18 -17.56
N CYS A 552 -23.93 0.01 -18.36
CA CYS A 552 -24.19 1.29 -19.05
C CYS A 552 -25.37 2.10 -18.49
N GLY A 553 -26.10 1.58 -17.49
CA GLY A 553 -27.25 2.27 -16.88
C GLY A 553 -28.53 2.27 -17.71
N GLU A 554 -28.50 1.86 -18.99
CA GLU A 554 -29.70 1.88 -19.83
C GLU A 554 -30.81 0.96 -19.34
N LYS A 555 -32.06 1.43 -19.40
CA LYS A 555 -33.25 0.63 -19.02
C LYS A 555 -33.38 -0.61 -19.90
N LEU A 556 -33.50 -1.77 -19.27
CA LEU A 556 -33.70 -3.03 -19.97
C LEU A 556 -35.17 -3.18 -20.37
N HIS A 557 -35.42 -3.53 -21.63
CA HIS A 557 -36.79 -3.77 -22.10
C HIS A 557 -37.36 -5.03 -21.46
N SER A 558 -38.25 -4.83 -20.48
CA SER A 558 -38.81 -5.91 -19.65
C SER A 558 -39.50 -7.02 -20.45
N PHE A 559 -40.08 -6.71 -21.61
CA PHE A 559 -40.70 -7.70 -22.50
C PHE A 559 -39.73 -8.73 -23.10
N HIS A 560 -38.45 -8.37 -23.26
CA HIS A 560 -37.42 -9.22 -23.84
C HIS A 560 -36.70 -10.08 -22.78
N ILE A 561 -36.94 -9.80 -21.48
CA ILE A 561 -36.36 -10.54 -20.38
C ILE A 561 -37.18 -11.82 -20.16
N LYS A 562 -36.57 -12.98 -20.44
CA LYS A 562 -37.20 -14.29 -20.19
C LYS A 562 -37.07 -14.73 -18.72
N LYS A 563 -35.91 -14.49 -18.11
CA LYS A 563 -35.61 -14.83 -16.72
C LYS A 563 -34.79 -13.70 -16.11
N LEU A 564 -35.03 -13.39 -14.84
CA LEU A 564 -34.32 -12.32 -14.13
C LEU A 564 -32.89 -12.71 -13.74
N ASN A 565 -32.59 -14.02 -13.71
CA ASN A 565 -31.25 -14.52 -13.41
C ASN A 565 -30.29 -14.51 -14.61
N TYR A 566 -30.79 -14.16 -15.81
CA TYR A 566 -30.01 -14.06 -17.03
C TYR A 566 -30.39 -12.77 -17.77
N LEU A 567 -29.59 -11.72 -17.57
CA LEU A 567 -29.85 -10.39 -18.10
C LEU A 567 -28.81 -10.03 -19.15
N LYS A 568 -29.26 -9.72 -20.37
CA LYS A 568 -28.41 -9.24 -21.45
C LYS A 568 -28.84 -7.85 -21.89
N CYS A 569 -27.89 -6.92 -21.90
CA CYS A 569 -28.10 -5.57 -22.42
C CYS A 569 -27.95 -5.56 -23.95
N PRO A 570 -28.94 -5.06 -24.71
CA PRO A 570 -28.82 -4.96 -26.17
C PRO A 570 -27.81 -3.91 -26.63
N SER A 571 -27.56 -2.88 -25.82
CA SER A 571 -26.77 -1.71 -26.21
C SER A 571 -25.27 -1.91 -25.99
N CYS A 572 -24.88 -2.38 -24.81
CA CYS A 572 -23.47 -2.62 -24.48
C CYS A 572 -23.05 -4.10 -24.46
N GLN A 573 -23.96 -5.03 -24.81
CA GLN A 573 -23.73 -6.48 -24.79
C GLN A 573 -23.27 -7.05 -23.43
N CYS A 574 -23.46 -6.30 -22.35
CA CYS A 574 -23.22 -6.76 -20.99
C CYS A 574 -24.18 -7.90 -20.65
N LEU A 575 -23.63 -9.02 -20.19
CA LEU A 575 -24.33 -10.19 -19.70
C LEU A 575 -24.10 -10.36 -18.20
N ILE A 576 -25.20 -10.53 -17.47
CA ILE A 576 -25.23 -10.96 -16.08
C ILE A 576 -25.87 -12.34 -16.04
N ASP A 577 -25.13 -13.34 -15.57
CA ASP A 577 -25.65 -14.67 -15.29
C ASP A 577 -25.49 -15.00 -13.80
N SER A 578 -26.63 -15.21 -13.16
CA SER A 578 -26.79 -15.62 -11.76
C SER A 578 -27.63 -16.89 -11.66
N SER A 579 -27.73 -17.65 -12.75
CA SER A 579 -28.51 -18.90 -12.78
C SER A 579 -27.92 -19.99 -11.87
N ASN A 580 -26.60 -19.94 -11.66
CA ASN A 580 -25.94 -20.75 -10.64
C ASN A 580 -25.94 -19.98 -9.31
N ILE A 581 -26.57 -20.55 -8.29
CA ILE A 581 -26.69 -19.95 -6.94
C ILE A 581 -25.31 -19.66 -6.34
N GLU A 582 -24.31 -20.48 -6.64
CA GLU A 582 -22.96 -20.31 -6.12
C GLU A 582 -22.13 -19.35 -6.97
N LYS A 583 -22.29 -19.34 -8.31
CA LYS A 583 -21.39 -18.63 -9.22
C LYS A 583 -22.10 -17.51 -9.98
N ILE A 584 -21.60 -16.29 -9.82
CA ILE A 584 -22.08 -15.10 -10.54
C ILE A 584 -21.06 -14.75 -11.63
N VAL A 585 -21.57 -14.46 -12.83
CA VAL A 585 -20.77 -14.06 -14.00
C VAL A 585 -21.28 -12.73 -14.53
N LEU A 586 -20.35 -11.78 -14.69
CA LEU A 586 -20.52 -10.53 -15.42
C LEU A 586 -19.48 -10.52 -16.54
N LYS A 587 -19.94 -10.47 -17.79
CA LYS A 587 -19.05 -10.39 -18.95
C LYS A 587 -19.65 -9.51 -20.04
N ILE A 588 -18.83 -9.10 -20.99
CA ILE A 588 -19.27 -8.38 -22.18
C ILE A 588 -19.14 -9.35 -23.36
N GLU A 589 -20.27 -9.71 -23.97
CA GLU A 589 -20.29 -10.66 -25.07
C GLU A 589 -20.03 -9.95 -26.40
N ASP A 590 -18.75 -9.87 -26.79
CA ASP A 590 -18.31 -9.43 -28.10
C ASP A 590 -17.22 -10.38 -28.61
N SER A 591 -17.42 -10.96 -29.80
CA SER A 591 -16.54 -11.97 -30.38
C SER A 591 -15.12 -11.48 -30.64
N LYS A 592 -14.90 -10.15 -30.64
CA LYS A 592 -13.57 -9.55 -30.71
C LYS A 592 -12.70 -9.86 -29.48
N PHE A 593 -13.33 -10.17 -28.34
CA PHE A 593 -12.65 -10.34 -27.06
C PHE A 593 -12.65 -11.79 -26.54
N ASP A 594 -13.11 -12.75 -27.34
CA ASP A 594 -13.15 -14.18 -26.95
C ASP A 594 -11.77 -14.77 -26.63
N THR A 595 -10.68 -14.13 -27.09
CA THR A 595 -9.30 -14.56 -26.81
C THR A 595 -8.68 -13.91 -25.57
N LEU A 596 -9.38 -12.97 -24.92
CA LEU A 596 -8.87 -12.31 -23.71
C LEU A 596 -9.06 -13.18 -22.48
N ASN A 597 -8.08 -13.15 -21.58
CA ASN A 597 -8.22 -13.78 -20.26
C ASN A 597 -9.11 -12.91 -19.34
N ASP A 598 -9.76 -13.53 -18.36
CA ASP A 598 -10.67 -12.83 -17.42
C ASP A 598 -9.99 -11.63 -16.72
N ASP A 599 -8.71 -11.76 -16.34
CA ASP A 599 -7.93 -10.69 -15.67
C ASP A 599 -7.68 -9.46 -16.56
N GLU A 600 -7.78 -9.61 -17.89
CA GLU A 600 -7.58 -8.52 -18.84
C GLU A 600 -8.79 -7.59 -18.92
N PHE A 601 -9.97 -8.04 -18.49
CA PHE A 601 -11.17 -7.21 -18.39
C PHE A 601 -11.17 -6.30 -17.15
N GLY A 602 -10.37 -6.63 -16.12
CA GLY A 602 -10.28 -5.85 -14.88
C GLY A 602 -11.62 -5.76 -14.15
N MET A 603 -12.10 -4.54 -13.92
CA MET A 603 -13.42 -4.31 -13.32
C MET A 603 -14.58 -4.79 -14.20
N ASP A 604 -14.41 -4.86 -15.53
CA ASP A 604 -15.54 -5.05 -16.44
C ASP A 604 -15.94 -6.51 -16.66
N GLY A 605 -15.08 -7.45 -16.28
CA GLY A 605 -15.32 -8.88 -16.28
C GLY A 605 -15.21 -9.44 -14.87
N LEU A 606 -16.30 -9.99 -14.32
CA LEU A 606 -16.32 -10.53 -12.97
C LEU A 606 -16.79 -11.98 -13.00
N ILE A 607 -16.00 -12.87 -12.41
CA ILE A 607 -16.39 -14.24 -12.13
C ILE A 607 -16.06 -14.53 -10.68
N PHE A 608 -17.04 -14.90 -9.87
CA PHE A 608 -16.82 -15.19 -8.44
C PHE A 608 -17.91 -16.07 -7.83
N ASN A 609 -17.57 -16.70 -6.71
CA ASN A 609 -18.50 -17.46 -5.90
C ASN A 609 -19.11 -16.58 -4.79
N LYS A 610 -20.45 -16.59 -4.63
CA LYS A 610 -21.15 -15.83 -3.58
C LYS A 610 -20.71 -16.25 -2.17
N ALA A 611 -20.28 -17.49 -1.97
CA ALA A 611 -19.82 -18.01 -0.68
C ALA A 611 -18.34 -17.70 -0.34
N GLU A 612 -17.58 -17.19 -1.31
CA GLU A 612 -16.18 -16.78 -1.12
C GLU A 612 -16.04 -15.36 -0.58
N LEU A 613 -16.96 -14.48 -0.99
CA LEU A 613 -17.14 -13.12 -0.47
C LEU A 613 -17.86 -13.18 0.87
#